data_AF-A0AA38IA17-F1
#
_entry.id   AF-A0AA38IA17-F1
#
_cell.length_a   1.000
_cell.length_b   1.000
_cell.length_c   1.000
_cell.angle_alpha   90.00
_cell.angle_beta   90.00
_cell.angle_gamma   90.00
#
_symmetry.space_group_name_H-M   'P 1'
#
loop_
_entity.id
_entity.type
_entity.pdbx_description
1 polymer ?
#
loop_
_entity_poly.entity_id
_entity_poly.type
_entity_poly.pdbx_seq_one_letter_code
_entity_poly.pdbx_strand_id
1 'polypeptide(L)'
;MDVTYQIFRFCLANICTGRIQPCPNASQQQVILPNFNSFCDDKLEILEKDDIYREFYLRGYNYSGLFKSIERCNPEASVGLIKWEDNLLLFVPIGIKKIIIDPLKHADIVNQQNSEERLLPVYVKKNCNWLKSGGIEIHGVYVKSIFKKKMRLEPVLEKNVFVPNNCPLELEEVVPVNTQIILENSLENNFKAVELVNEFTDINAKHILDFVNKALENLPVVTPDLTISLHTIINETPGVKFETVTLTPESNILLYIGSKIL
;
A
#
# COMPACT_ATOMS: atom_id res chain seq x y z
N MET A 1 27.20 -26.44 26.35
CA MET A 1 25.88 -27.10 26.42
C MET A 1 25.04 -26.52 25.29
N ASP A 2 24.51 -27.38 24.43
CA ASP A 2 23.59 -26.96 23.36
C ASP A 2 22.19 -26.82 23.94
N VAL A 3 21.60 -25.63 23.80
CA VAL A 3 20.24 -25.37 24.27
C VAL A 3 19.32 -25.31 23.06
N THR A 4 18.29 -26.16 23.05
CA THR A 4 17.20 -26.07 22.08
C THR A 4 16.14 -25.11 22.62
N TYR A 5 15.64 -24.21 21.78
CA TYR A 5 14.63 -23.24 22.18
C TYR A 5 13.42 -23.26 21.24
N GLN A 6 12.25 -22.89 21.76
CA GLN A 6 11.02 -22.65 21.02
C GLN A 6 10.38 -21.35 21.52
N ILE A 7 9.94 -20.50 20.61
CA ILE A 7 9.28 -19.22 20.94
C ILE A 7 7.82 -19.28 20.49
N PHE A 8 6.90 -18.98 21.40
CA PHE A 8 5.45 -19.01 21.16
C PHE A 8 4.85 -17.61 21.19
N ARG A 9 3.76 -17.39 20.45
CA ARG A 9 2.90 -16.20 20.59
C ARG A 9 1.80 -16.46 21.61
N PHE A 10 1.16 -15.41 22.09
CA PHE A 10 0.04 -15.43 23.05
C PHE A 10 -1.08 -16.45 22.73
N CYS A 11 -1.23 -16.86 21.46
CA CYS A 11 -2.20 -17.89 21.04
C CYS A 11 -1.60 -19.32 20.98
N LEU A 12 -0.46 -19.60 21.62
CA LEU A 12 0.28 -20.88 21.59
C LEU A 12 0.74 -21.35 20.19
N ALA A 13 0.65 -20.48 19.18
CA ALA A 13 1.25 -20.75 17.88
C ALA A 13 2.77 -20.65 17.98
N ASN A 14 3.48 -21.68 17.50
CA ASN A 14 4.93 -21.68 17.38
C ASN A 14 5.37 -20.60 16.38
N ILE A 15 6.23 -19.67 16.83
CA ILE A 15 6.76 -18.59 16.01
C ILE A 15 8.09 -19.01 15.38
N CYS A 16 8.99 -19.59 16.17
CA CYS A 16 10.27 -20.09 15.70
C CYS A 16 10.88 -21.13 16.65
N THR A 17 11.75 -21.97 16.09
CA THR A 17 12.51 -22.99 16.83
C THR A 17 13.95 -22.99 16.35
N GLY A 18 14.89 -23.28 17.24
CA GLY A 18 16.29 -23.36 16.87
C GLY A 18 17.18 -23.96 17.95
N ARG A 19 18.49 -23.89 17.72
CA ARG A 19 19.52 -24.28 18.68
C ARG A 19 20.46 -23.10 18.89
N ILE A 20 20.83 -22.86 20.15
CA ILE A 20 21.82 -21.86 20.54
C ILE A 20 22.90 -22.54 21.37
N GLN A 21 24.15 -22.20 21.09
CA GLN A 21 25.30 -22.70 21.84
C GLN A 21 26.36 -21.61 21.96
N PRO A 22 27.07 -21.51 23.10
CA PRO A 22 28.25 -20.66 23.21
C PRO A 22 29.31 -21.10 22.18
N CYS A 23 29.90 -20.13 21.48
CA CYS A 23 30.93 -20.38 20.49
C CYS A 23 32.27 -19.77 20.94
N PRO A 24 33.08 -20.49 21.74
CA PRO A 24 34.32 -19.93 22.32
C PRO A 24 35.36 -19.52 21.26
N ASN A 25 35.32 -20.11 20.06
CA ASN A 25 36.22 -19.78 18.95
C ASN A 25 35.48 -19.07 17.80
N ALA A 26 34.53 -18.18 18.11
CA ALA A 26 33.71 -17.47 17.11
C ALA A 26 34.57 -16.79 16.03
N SER A 27 35.67 -16.14 16.43
CA SER A 27 36.56 -15.42 15.51
C SER A 27 37.30 -16.34 14.53
N GLN A 28 37.56 -17.60 14.90
CA GLN A 28 38.24 -18.60 14.05
C GLN A 28 37.28 -19.29 13.07
N GLN A 29 35.98 -19.34 13.39
CA GLN A 29 34.95 -19.96 12.53
C GLN A 29 34.40 -19.00 11.46
N GLN A 30 34.76 -17.72 11.58
CA GLN A 30 34.28 -16.64 10.73
C GLN A 30 35.11 -16.51 9.46
N VAL A 31 34.47 -16.26 8.32
CA VAL A 31 35.16 -16.07 7.02
C VAL A 31 36.05 -14.82 7.06
N ILE A 32 37.28 -14.93 6.57
CA ILE A 32 38.19 -13.79 6.42
C ILE A 32 37.72 -12.96 5.23
N LEU A 33 37.45 -11.68 5.45
CA LEU A 33 37.00 -10.76 4.42
C LEU A 33 38.19 -10.08 3.73
N PRO A 34 38.09 -9.78 2.42
CA PRO A 34 39.02 -8.87 1.77
C PRO A 34 38.87 -7.46 2.34
N ASN A 35 39.89 -6.63 2.12
CA ASN A 35 39.90 -5.25 2.60
C ASN A 35 38.81 -4.43 1.87
N PHE A 36 38.05 -3.62 2.62
CA PHE A 36 36.87 -2.88 2.10
C PHE A 36 37.19 -1.84 1.02
N ASN A 37 38.47 -1.52 0.80
CA ASN A 37 38.93 -0.49 -0.14
C ASN A 37 38.49 -0.71 -1.59
N SER A 38 37.99 -1.90 -1.96
CA SER A 38 37.43 -2.16 -3.29
C SER A 38 36.06 -1.50 -3.55
N PHE A 39 35.41 -0.94 -2.53
CA PHE A 39 34.11 -0.28 -2.66
C PHE A 39 34.21 1.22 -2.97
N CYS A 40 35.41 1.80 -2.87
CA CYS A 40 35.69 3.21 -3.16
C CYS A 40 36.31 3.40 -4.55
N ASP A 41 36.10 2.46 -5.48
CA ASP A 41 36.51 2.67 -6.88
C ASP A 41 35.44 3.55 -7.57
N ASP A 42 35.83 4.77 -7.95
CA ASP A 42 34.97 5.81 -8.53
C ASP A 42 34.25 5.37 -9.83
N LYS A 43 34.57 4.19 -10.36
CA LYS A 43 33.99 3.61 -11.58
C LYS A 43 32.79 2.69 -11.34
N LEU A 44 32.47 2.35 -10.09
CA LEU A 44 31.36 1.46 -9.78
C LEU A 44 30.08 2.26 -9.62
N GLU A 45 29.02 1.85 -10.32
CA GLU A 45 27.67 2.36 -10.02
C GLU A 45 27.30 1.98 -8.58
N ILE A 46 26.79 2.94 -7.83
CA ILE A 46 26.37 2.78 -6.43
C ILE A 46 24.89 3.16 -6.35
N LEU A 47 24.11 2.30 -5.71
CA LEU A 47 22.74 2.59 -5.33
C LEU A 47 22.74 3.31 -3.99
N GLU A 48 22.17 4.51 -3.97
CA GLU A 48 22.00 5.30 -2.75
C GLU A 48 20.77 4.83 -1.97
N LYS A 49 20.67 5.27 -0.71
CA LYS A 49 19.60 4.92 0.23
C LYS A 49 18.20 5.00 -0.42
N ASP A 50 17.89 6.10 -1.09
CA ASP A 50 16.57 6.33 -1.66
C ASP A 50 16.24 5.36 -2.80
N ASP A 51 17.22 5.02 -3.64
CA ASP A 51 17.04 4.04 -4.73
C ASP A 51 16.76 2.64 -4.17
N ILE A 52 17.51 2.25 -3.13
CA ILE A 52 17.36 0.96 -2.46
C ILE A 52 15.96 0.82 -1.86
N TYR A 53 15.51 1.81 -1.07
CA TYR A 53 14.20 1.75 -0.42
C TYR A 53 13.04 1.98 -1.38
N ARG A 54 13.25 2.71 -2.48
CA ARG A 54 12.27 2.81 -3.56
C ARG A 54 12.05 1.45 -4.21
N GLU A 55 13.10 0.69 -4.48
CA GLU A 55 12.93 -0.66 -5.03
C GLU A 55 12.27 -1.62 -4.03
N PHE A 56 12.65 -1.55 -2.75
CA PHE A 56 11.95 -2.31 -1.71
C PHE A 56 10.46 -1.97 -1.65
N TYR A 57 10.10 -0.69 -1.76
CA TYR A 57 8.71 -0.25 -1.79
C TYR A 57 7.94 -0.80 -3.00
N LEU A 58 8.53 -0.78 -4.19
CA LEU A 58 7.93 -1.36 -5.41
C LEU A 58 7.71 -2.89 -5.28
N ARG A 59 8.59 -3.58 -4.54
CA ARG A 59 8.42 -4.99 -4.18
C ARG A 59 7.39 -5.24 -3.06
N GLY A 60 6.89 -4.18 -2.41
CA GLY A 60 5.89 -4.24 -1.35
C GLY A 60 6.48 -4.27 0.07
N TYR A 61 7.77 -4.00 0.22
CA TYR A 61 8.41 -3.86 1.53
C TYR A 61 8.35 -2.39 1.98
N ASN A 62 7.49 -2.13 2.97
CA ASN A 62 7.27 -0.79 3.51
C ASN A 62 8.18 -0.52 4.71
N TYR A 63 9.50 -0.46 4.48
CA TYR A 63 10.47 -0.14 5.54
C TYR A 63 10.35 1.33 5.98
N SER A 64 10.53 1.59 7.28
CA SER A 64 10.49 2.93 7.88
C SER A 64 11.41 3.03 9.11
N GLY A 65 11.76 4.26 9.51
CA GLY A 65 12.56 4.54 10.71
C GLY A 65 13.91 3.80 10.69
N LEU A 66 14.24 3.15 11.82
CA LEU A 66 15.49 2.40 12.01
C LEU A 66 15.66 1.21 11.05
N PHE A 67 14.58 0.73 10.43
CA PHE A 67 14.65 -0.33 9.43
C PHE A 67 15.10 0.17 8.05
N LYS A 68 15.30 1.49 7.89
CA LYS A 68 15.98 2.08 6.72
C LYS A 68 17.48 2.29 6.99
N SER A 69 18.18 1.21 7.36
CA SER A 69 19.59 1.27 7.77
C SER A 69 20.61 1.07 6.66
N ILE A 70 20.27 0.43 5.54
CA ILE A 70 21.16 0.36 4.36
C ILE A 70 21.35 1.77 3.78
N GLU A 71 22.58 2.26 3.76
CA GLU A 71 22.92 3.59 3.25
C GLU A 71 23.29 3.56 1.77
N ARG A 72 24.05 2.55 1.34
CA ARG A 72 24.40 2.35 -0.08
C ARG A 72 24.79 0.92 -0.38
N CYS A 73 24.65 0.48 -1.63
CA CYS A 73 25.14 -0.82 -2.08
C CYS A 73 25.49 -0.80 -3.56
N ASN A 74 26.24 -1.81 -4.03
CA ASN A 74 26.44 -1.99 -5.46
C ASN A 74 25.18 -2.63 -6.10
N PRO A 75 24.96 -2.47 -7.42
CA PRO A 75 23.82 -3.06 -8.13
C PRO A 75 23.64 -4.57 -7.93
N GLU A 76 24.73 -5.32 -7.78
CA GLU A 76 24.67 -6.77 -7.52
C GLU A 76 24.28 -7.12 -6.08
N ALA A 77 24.15 -6.12 -5.19
CA ALA A 77 23.94 -6.28 -3.75
C ALA A 77 24.92 -7.28 -3.12
N SER A 78 26.17 -7.25 -3.57
CA SER A 78 27.26 -8.09 -3.09
C SER A 78 28.04 -7.42 -1.96
N VAL A 79 28.10 -6.09 -1.97
CA VAL A 79 28.72 -5.28 -0.93
C VAL A 79 27.87 -4.01 -0.72
N GLY A 80 27.80 -3.54 0.52
CA GLY A 80 27.13 -2.29 0.85
C GLY A 80 27.56 -1.73 2.20
N LEU A 81 26.94 -0.62 2.58
CA LEU A 81 27.08 0.00 3.90
C LEU A 81 25.75 0.02 4.61
N ILE A 82 25.78 -0.34 5.90
CA ILE A 82 24.62 -0.25 6.79
C ILE A 82 24.96 0.66 7.97
N LYS A 83 24.00 1.49 8.38
CA LYS A 83 24.07 2.31 9.58
C LYS A 83 23.75 1.46 10.80
N TRP A 84 24.63 1.51 11.79
CA TRP A 84 24.46 0.87 13.08
C TRP A 84 23.80 1.82 14.07
N GLU A 85 22.66 1.41 14.62
CA GLU A 85 21.79 2.20 15.53
C GLU A 85 21.62 1.52 16.90
N ASP A 86 22.68 0.85 17.39
CA ASP A 86 22.72 0.11 18.68
C ASP A 86 21.58 -0.90 18.89
N ASN A 87 20.99 -1.39 17.80
CA ASN A 87 19.87 -2.31 17.81
C ASN A 87 20.08 -3.48 16.83
N LEU A 88 19.82 -4.70 17.31
CA LEU A 88 19.71 -5.89 16.48
C LEU A 88 18.25 -6.02 16.04
N LEU A 89 17.92 -5.55 14.84
CA LEU A 89 16.56 -5.63 14.30
C LEU A 89 16.33 -6.94 13.54
N LEU A 90 15.14 -7.55 13.74
CA LEU A 90 14.76 -8.83 13.15
C LEU A 90 14.15 -8.67 11.75
N PHE A 91 14.66 -9.44 10.80
CA PHE A 91 13.98 -9.70 9.52
C PHE A 91 13.03 -10.89 9.67
N VAL A 92 12.17 -11.14 8.67
CA VAL A 92 11.31 -12.33 8.59
C VAL A 92 11.88 -13.33 7.56
N PRO A 93 13.02 -13.99 7.82
CA PRO A 93 13.41 -15.16 7.06
C PRO A 93 12.55 -16.36 7.50
N ILE A 94 12.41 -17.31 6.60
CA ILE A 94 11.66 -18.55 6.87
C ILE A 94 12.56 -19.59 7.52
N GLY A 95 13.87 -19.49 7.30
CA GLY A 95 14.87 -20.28 8.00
C GLY A 95 16.26 -19.68 7.86
N ILE A 96 17.12 -19.95 8.84
CA ILE A 96 18.54 -19.59 8.82
C ILE A 96 19.32 -20.81 9.26
N LYS A 97 20.34 -21.21 8.48
CA LYS A 97 21.15 -22.40 8.80
C LYS A 97 22.08 -22.17 10.00
N LYS A 98 22.76 -21.04 10.04
CA LYS A 98 23.73 -20.71 11.09
C LYS A 98 23.86 -19.19 11.24
N ILE A 99 23.94 -18.71 12.48
CA ILE A 99 24.38 -17.35 12.81
C ILE A 99 25.55 -17.47 13.77
N ILE A 100 26.61 -16.71 13.52
CA ILE A 100 27.77 -16.56 14.41
C ILE A 100 27.82 -15.10 14.84
N ILE A 101 27.81 -14.85 16.14
CA ILE A 101 27.89 -13.51 16.72
C ILE A 101 29.13 -13.46 17.60
N ASP A 102 30.06 -12.58 17.23
CA ASP A 102 31.22 -12.21 18.04
C ASP A 102 31.02 -10.76 18.53
N PRO A 103 30.47 -10.57 19.74
CA PRO A 103 30.10 -9.24 20.22
C PRO A 103 31.31 -8.36 20.52
N LEU A 104 32.43 -8.96 20.97
CA LEU A 104 33.65 -8.22 21.28
C LEU A 104 34.24 -7.63 20.00
N LYS A 105 34.40 -8.47 18.98
CA LYS A 105 34.85 -8.03 17.66
C LYS A 105 33.90 -7.01 17.03
N HIS A 106 32.59 -7.18 17.19
CA HIS A 106 31.62 -6.22 16.67
C HIS A 106 31.78 -4.86 17.35
N ALA A 107 31.89 -4.82 18.69
CA ALA A 107 32.11 -3.60 19.45
C ALA A 107 33.42 -2.90 19.05
N ASP A 108 34.52 -3.65 18.88
CA ASP A 108 35.80 -3.09 18.45
C ASP A 108 35.68 -2.39 17.08
N ILE A 109 34.98 -3.02 16.12
CA ILE A 109 34.77 -2.45 14.78
C ILE A 109 33.87 -1.21 14.85
N VAL A 110 32.81 -1.22 15.66
CA VAL A 110 31.90 -0.07 15.83
C VAL A 110 32.63 1.10 16.50
N ASN A 111 33.45 0.85 17.52
CA ASN A 111 34.21 1.87 18.24
C ASN A 111 35.32 2.52 17.39
N GLN A 112 35.74 1.86 16.30
CA GLN A 112 36.66 2.44 15.31
C GLN A 112 35.98 3.44 14.36
N GLN A 113 34.64 3.45 14.29
CA GLN A 113 33.88 4.39 13.47
C GLN A 113 33.63 5.71 14.20
N ASN A 114 33.43 6.79 13.43
CA ASN A 114 33.07 8.09 13.99
C ASN A 114 31.71 8.05 14.69
N SER A 115 31.55 8.81 15.78
CA SER A 115 30.35 8.81 16.62
C SER A 115 29.07 9.26 15.90
N GLU A 116 29.18 10.07 14.84
CA GLU A 116 28.03 10.64 14.13
C GLU A 116 27.46 9.70 13.06
N GLU A 117 28.30 8.84 12.47
CA GLU A 117 27.91 7.91 11.41
C GLU A 117 28.62 6.55 11.58
N ARG A 118 28.04 5.68 12.41
CA ARG A 118 28.53 4.30 12.59
C ARG A 118 28.14 3.46 11.38
N LEU A 119 28.89 3.59 10.29
CA LEU A 119 28.68 2.83 9.06
C LEU A 119 29.51 1.55 9.08
N LEU A 120 28.84 0.42 8.86
CA LEU A 120 29.46 -0.89 8.82
C LEU A 120 29.37 -1.48 7.42
N PRO A 121 30.48 -2.00 6.87
CA PRO A 121 30.44 -2.72 5.62
C PRO A 121 29.69 -4.04 5.77
N VAL A 122 28.79 -4.31 4.83
CA VAL A 122 28.12 -5.59 4.69
C VAL A 122 28.58 -6.27 3.41
N TYR A 123 28.89 -7.56 3.53
CA TYR A 123 29.32 -8.41 2.41
C TYR A 123 28.32 -9.54 2.26
N VAL A 124 27.93 -9.81 1.01
CA VAL A 124 26.97 -10.84 0.64
C VAL A 124 27.58 -11.71 -0.44
N LYS A 125 27.85 -12.97 -0.12
CA LYS A 125 28.34 -13.95 -1.09
C LYS A 125 27.21 -14.89 -1.50
N LYS A 126 26.52 -14.55 -2.58
CA LYS A 126 25.38 -15.32 -3.12
C LYS A 126 25.71 -16.80 -3.34
N ASN A 127 26.87 -17.12 -3.93
CA ASN A 127 27.28 -18.49 -4.24
C ASN A 127 27.40 -19.40 -3.01
N CYS A 128 27.81 -18.84 -1.88
CA CYS A 128 27.99 -19.59 -0.64
C CYS A 128 26.85 -19.35 0.35
N ASN A 129 25.85 -18.55 -0.03
CA ASN A 129 24.72 -18.10 0.78
C ASN A 129 25.16 -17.67 2.19
N TRP A 130 26.17 -16.82 2.29
CA TRP A 130 26.54 -16.18 3.55
C TRP A 130 26.59 -14.67 3.41
N LEU A 131 26.35 -14.01 4.53
CA LEU A 131 26.39 -12.58 4.66
C LEU A 131 27.08 -12.19 5.98
N LYS A 132 27.81 -11.09 5.96
CA LYS A 132 28.68 -10.69 7.06
C LYS A 132 28.74 -9.19 7.21
N SER A 133 28.66 -8.72 8.44
CA SER A 133 28.90 -7.32 8.81
C SER A 133 29.43 -7.25 10.23
N GLY A 134 30.54 -6.53 10.43
CA GLY A 134 31.24 -6.46 11.72
C GLY A 134 31.57 -7.86 12.28
N GLY A 135 31.19 -8.09 13.55
CA GLY A 135 31.30 -9.39 14.22
C GLY A 135 30.15 -10.37 13.96
N ILE A 136 29.23 -10.09 13.02
CA ILE A 136 28.06 -10.94 12.74
C ILE A 136 28.22 -11.63 11.39
N GLU A 137 28.04 -12.95 11.37
CA GLU A 137 28.06 -13.77 10.16
C GLU A 137 26.85 -14.69 10.11
N ILE A 138 26.15 -14.72 8.98
CA ILE A 138 24.91 -15.48 8.79
C ILE A 138 25.09 -16.36 7.56
N HIS A 139 24.69 -17.63 7.67
CA HIS A 139 24.75 -18.61 6.60
C HIS A 139 23.37 -19.22 6.33
N GLY A 140 23.13 -19.55 5.06
CA GLY A 140 21.99 -20.33 4.63
C GLY A 140 20.67 -19.64 4.95
N VAL A 141 20.53 -18.37 4.58
CA VAL A 141 19.24 -17.67 4.68
C VAL A 141 18.30 -18.28 3.64
N TYR A 142 17.13 -18.68 4.11
CA TYR A 142 16.06 -19.22 3.27
C TYR A 142 14.86 -18.28 3.30
N VAL A 143 14.45 -17.84 2.11
CA VAL A 143 13.34 -16.91 1.88
C VAL A 143 12.40 -17.55 0.85
N LYS A 144 11.09 -17.45 1.08
CA LYS A 144 10.04 -17.84 0.11
C LYS A 144 9.31 -16.57 -0.30
N SER A 145 8.94 -16.51 -1.58
CA SER A 145 8.07 -15.43 -2.06
C SER A 145 6.73 -15.47 -1.32
N ILE A 146 6.26 -14.30 -0.90
CA ILE A 146 4.96 -14.09 -0.26
C ILE A 146 4.06 -13.42 -1.30
N PHE A 147 2.83 -13.89 -1.43
CA PHE A 147 1.86 -13.27 -2.31
C PHE A 147 1.56 -11.83 -1.85
N LYS A 148 1.67 -10.87 -2.77
CA LYS A 148 1.18 -9.52 -2.51
C LYS A 148 -0.32 -9.58 -2.25
N LYS A 149 -0.78 -8.92 -1.20
CA LYS A 149 -2.21 -8.74 -0.96
C LYS A 149 -2.79 -7.98 -2.16
N LYS A 150 -3.83 -8.51 -2.81
CA LYS A 150 -4.52 -7.82 -3.91
C LYS A 150 -4.99 -6.45 -3.38
N MET A 151 -4.60 -5.36 -4.06
CA MET A 151 -5.18 -4.05 -3.76
C MET A 151 -6.69 -4.15 -4.00
N ARG A 152 -7.49 -3.68 -3.05
CA ARG A 152 -8.96 -3.78 -3.11
C ARG A 152 -9.61 -2.70 -3.97
N LEU A 153 -8.83 -1.74 -4.45
CA LEU A 153 -9.31 -0.65 -5.29
C LEU A 153 -9.05 -1.06 -6.74
N GLU A 154 -10.10 -1.45 -7.46
CA GLU A 154 -10.03 -1.64 -8.90
C GLU A 154 -10.22 -0.27 -9.57
N PRO A 155 -9.28 0.18 -10.43
CA PRO A 155 -9.40 1.47 -11.09
C PRO A 155 -10.60 1.45 -12.04
N VAL A 156 -11.38 2.53 -12.05
CA VAL A 156 -12.47 2.74 -13.00
C VAL A 156 -11.88 3.22 -14.32
N LEU A 157 -12.28 2.58 -15.42
CA LEU A 157 -11.88 2.98 -16.77
C LEU A 157 -13.02 3.73 -17.43
N GLU A 158 -12.81 5.01 -17.72
CA GLU A 158 -13.75 5.87 -18.43
C GLU A 158 -13.21 6.24 -19.82
N LYS A 159 -14.10 6.35 -20.80
CA LYS A 159 -13.76 6.72 -22.17
C LYS A 159 -14.42 8.05 -22.51
N ASN A 160 -13.61 9.05 -22.84
CA ASN A 160 -14.10 10.33 -23.33
C ASN A 160 -14.45 10.21 -24.83
N VAL A 161 -15.70 10.50 -25.16
CA VAL A 161 -16.23 10.48 -26.54
C VAL A 161 -17.02 11.76 -26.77
N PHE A 162 -16.96 12.31 -27.98
CA PHE A 162 -17.81 13.42 -28.37
C PHE A 162 -19.27 12.99 -28.42
N VAL A 163 -20.13 13.65 -27.63
CA VAL A 163 -21.57 13.46 -27.63
C VAL A 163 -22.24 14.72 -28.18
N PRO A 164 -22.86 14.67 -29.37
CA PRO A 164 -23.63 15.81 -29.89
C PRO A 164 -24.82 16.13 -28.97
N ASN A 165 -25.17 17.41 -28.84
CA ASN A 165 -26.32 17.87 -28.04
C ASN A 165 -27.66 17.20 -28.42
N ASN A 166 -27.80 16.81 -29.69
CA ASN A 166 -28.95 16.07 -30.18
C ASN A 166 -28.50 14.72 -30.74
N CYS A 167 -28.63 13.68 -29.95
CA CYS A 167 -28.24 12.32 -30.29
C CYS A 167 -29.16 11.34 -29.55
N PRO A 168 -29.66 10.28 -30.20
CA PRO A 168 -30.33 9.20 -29.49
C PRO A 168 -29.30 8.46 -28.63
N LEU A 169 -29.58 8.32 -27.33
CA LEU A 169 -28.77 7.59 -26.35
C LEU A 169 -29.69 6.68 -25.53
N GLU A 170 -29.16 5.55 -25.08
CA GLU A 170 -29.84 4.68 -24.12
C GLU A 170 -29.87 5.32 -22.72
N LEU A 171 -30.78 4.85 -21.85
CA LEU A 171 -30.95 5.43 -20.52
C LEU A 171 -29.65 5.39 -19.69
N GLU A 172 -28.90 4.29 -19.81
CA GLU A 172 -27.62 4.08 -19.14
C GLU A 172 -26.52 5.07 -19.57
N GLU A 173 -26.61 5.65 -20.77
CA GLU A 173 -25.64 6.59 -21.31
C GLU A 173 -26.12 8.04 -21.14
N VAL A 174 -27.41 8.28 -21.34
CA VAL A 174 -27.99 9.63 -21.29
C VAL A 174 -27.97 10.20 -19.88
N VAL A 175 -28.17 9.38 -18.84
CA VAL A 175 -28.19 9.85 -17.45
C VAL A 175 -26.80 10.34 -17.02
N PRO A 176 -25.71 9.55 -17.13
CA PRO A 176 -24.37 10.03 -16.80
C PRO A 176 -23.95 11.28 -17.60
N VAL A 177 -24.25 11.33 -18.90
CA VAL A 177 -23.93 12.50 -19.75
C VAL A 177 -24.63 13.75 -19.24
N ASN A 178 -25.94 13.68 -18.96
CA ASN A 178 -26.66 14.85 -18.45
C ASN A 178 -26.23 15.23 -17.03
N THR A 179 -25.97 14.26 -16.16
CA THR A 179 -25.42 14.52 -14.82
C THR A 179 -24.09 15.27 -14.90
N GLN A 180 -23.19 14.88 -15.81
CA GLN A 180 -21.92 15.56 -16.04
C GLN A 180 -22.11 16.98 -16.58
N ILE A 181 -23.01 17.18 -17.55
CA ILE A 181 -23.32 18.52 -18.09
C ILE A 181 -23.85 19.44 -16.98
N ILE A 182 -24.75 18.93 -16.12
CA ILE A 182 -25.30 19.70 -14.99
C ILE A 182 -24.18 20.11 -14.04
N LEU A 183 -23.30 19.18 -13.64
CA LEU A 183 -22.16 19.45 -12.76
C LEU A 183 -21.18 20.48 -13.36
N GLU A 184 -20.89 20.35 -14.66
CA GLU A 184 -19.98 21.27 -15.35
C GLU A 184 -20.52 22.71 -15.38
N ASN A 185 -21.84 22.87 -15.43
CA ASN A 185 -22.49 24.18 -15.50
C ASN A 185 -22.95 24.74 -14.14
N SER A 186 -23.13 23.91 -13.11
CA SER A 186 -23.59 24.37 -11.79
C SER A 186 -22.48 24.98 -10.93
N LEU A 187 -21.22 24.58 -11.14
CA LEU A 187 -20.06 24.92 -10.29
C LEU A 187 -20.25 24.53 -8.81
N GLU A 188 -21.26 23.70 -8.49
CA GLU A 188 -21.56 23.25 -7.14
C GLU A 188 -21.09 21.80 -6.95
N ASN A 189 -20.42 21.53 -5.83
CA ASN A 189 -20.03 20.16 -5.45
C ASN A 189 -21.19 19.36 -4.85
N ASN A 190 -22.28 20.02 -4.46
CA ASN A 190 -23.45 19.37 -3.90
C ASN A 190 -24.47 19.08 -5.01
N PHE A 191 -24.61 17.82 -5.37
CA PHE A 191 -25.56 17.42 -6.41
C PHE A 191 -26.92 17.10 -5.79
N LYS A 192 -27.77 18.12 -5.71
CA LYS A 192 -29.15 17.99 -5.23
C LYS A 192 -30.09 17.60 -6.35
N ALA A 193 -30.72 16.44 -6.23
CA ALA A 193 -31.69 15.96 -7.22
C ALA A 193 -32.93 15.35 -6.57
N VAL A 194 -34.08 15.61 -7.17
CA VAL A 194 -35.38 15.12 -6.69
C VAL A 194 -36.10 14.37 -7.79
N GLU A 195 -36.57 13.17 -7.49
CA GLU A 195 -37.45 12.37 -8.36
C GLU A 195 -38.86 12.35 -7.81
N LEU A 196 -39.82 12.82 -8.60
CA LEU A 196 -41.24 12.86 -8.27
C LEU A 196 -41.92 11.59 -8.76
N VAL A 197 -42.44 10.80 -7.81
CA VAL A 197 -43.14 9.55 -8.08
C VAL A 197 -44.62 9.72 -7.74
N ASN A 198 -45.47 9.58 -8.75
CA ASN A 198 -46.92 9.71 -8.63
C ASN A 198 -47.61 8.34 -8.74
N GLU A 199 -48.92 8.31 -8.50
CA GLU A 199 -49.75 7.08 -8.59
C GLU A 199 -49.73 6.42 -9.99
N PHE A 200 -49.30 7.15 -11.01
CA PHE A 200 -49.19 6.68 -12.40
C PHE A 200 -47.83 6.06 -12.72
N THR A 201 -46.87 6.13 -11.81
CA THR A 201 -45.54 5.55 -11.96
C THR A 201 -45.59 4.08 -11.57
N ASP A 202 -45.02 3.21 -12.39
CA ASP A 202 -44.96 1.77 -12.07
C ASP A 202 -44.04 1.56 -10.87
N ILE A 203 -44.56 0.87 -9.86
CA ILE A 203 -43.88 0.48 -8.62
C ILE A 203 -42.62 -0.34 -8.88
N ASN A 204 -42.56 -1.05 -10.02
CA ASN A 204 -41.42 -1.88 -10.40
C ASN A 204 -40.49 -1.21 -11.42
N ALA A 205 -40.76 0.04 -11.83
CA ALA A 205 -39.84 0.76 -12.71
C ALA A 205 -38.56 1.12 -11.96
N LYS A 206 -37.41 1.04 -12.63
CA LYS A 206 -36.14 1.54 -12.08
C LYS A 206 -36.21 3.05 -11.94
N HIS A 207 -35.79 3.56 -10.78
CA HIS A 207 -35.69 4.99 -10.55
C HIS A 207 -34.52 5.58 -11.32
N ILE A 208 -34.71 6.76 -11.91
CA ILE A 208 -33.65 7.44 -12.66
C ILE A 208 -32.56 7.90 -11.68
N LEU A 209 -32.92 8.24 -10.44
CA LEU A 209 -31.96 8.57 -9.39
C LEU A 209 -30.98 7.44 -9.08
N ASP A 210 -31.33 6.17 -9.30
CA ASP A 210 -30.38 5.06 -9.12
C ASP A 210 -29.23 5.15 -10.14
N PHE A 211 -29.54 5.55 -11.38
CA PHE A 211 -28.54 5.77 -12.43
C PHE A 211 -27.73 7.04 -12.17
N VAL A 212 -28.35 8.09 -11.64
CA VAL A 212 -27.67 9.32 -11.22
C VAL A 212 -26.69 9.00 -10.07
N ASN A 213 -27.13 8.26 -9.05
CA ASN A 213 -26.28 7.87 -7.91
C ASN A 213 -25.05 7.10 -8.39
N LYS A 214 -25.25 6.14 -9.31
CA LYS A 214 -24.15 5.37 -9.91
C LYS A 214 -23.19 6.24 -10.73
N ALA A 215 -23.69 7.27 -11.43
CA ALA A 215 -22.86 8.21 -12.16
C ALA A 215 -22.01 9.09 -11.22
N LEU A 216 -22.52 9.40 -10.04
CA LEU A 216 -21.86 10.24 -9.04
C LEU A 216 -20.86 9.46 -8.16
N GLU A 217 -21.05 8.15 -7.97
CA GLU A 217 -20.22 7.31 -7.08
C GLU A 217 -18.71 7.38 -7.37
N ASN A 218 -18.34 7.55 -8.64
CA ASN A 218 -16.94 7.56 -9.07
C ASN A 218 -16.36 8.98 -9.20
N LEU A 219 -17.16 10.02 -8.98
CA LEU A 219 -16.70 11.40 -9.10
C LEU A 219 -16.04 11.86 -7.81
N PRO A 220 -14.78 12.33 -7.85
CA PRO A 220 -14.14 12.90 -6.68
C PRO A 220 -14.80 14.23 -6.31
N VAL A 221 -14.87 14.54 -5.01
CA VAL A 221 -15.30 15.86 -4.48
C VAL A 221 -16.81 16.15 -4.59
N VAL A 222 -17.59 15.37 -5.35
CA VAL A 222 -19.04 15.54 -5.45
C VAL A 222 -19.77 14.85 -4.29
N THR A 223 -20.69 15.55 -3.65
CA THR A 223 -21.58 15.00 -2.61
C THR A 223 -23.01 14.89 -3.14
N PRO A 224 -23.54 13.69 -3.37
CA PRO A 224 -24.92 13.49 -3.81
C PRO A 224 -25.92 13.74 -2.66
N ASP A 225 -26.99 14.50 -2.93
CA ASP A 225 -28.15 14.67 -2.06
C ASP A 225 -29.41 14.35 -2.89
N LEU A 226 -29.74 13.06 -2.93
CA LEU A 226 -30.75 12.50 -3.82
C LEU A 226 -31.99 12.13 -3.02
N THR A 227 -33.14 12.64 -3.43
CA THR A 227 -34.43 12.40 -2.76
C THR A 227 -35.49 11.93 -3.73
N ILE A 228 -36.11 10.78 -3.44
CA ILE A 228 -37.33 10.33 -4.11
C ILE A 228 -38.53 10.82 -3.30
N SER A 229 -39.37 11.65 -3.93
CA SER A 229 -40.61 12.15 -3.36
C SER A 229 -41.75 11.20 -3.67
N LEU A 230 -42.27 10.55 -2.62
CA LEU A 230 -43.36 9.57 -2.69
C LEU A 230 -44.61 10.06 -1.97
N HIS A 231 -45.78 9.67 -2.50
CA HIS A 231 -47.04 9.61 -1.75
C HIS A 231 -47.31 8.23 -1.11
N THR A 232 -46.55 7.17 -1.47
CA THR A 232 -46.64 5.81 -0.88
C THR A 232 -45.27 5.12 -0.84
N ILE A 233 -44.94 4.46 0.27
CA ILE A 233 -43.61 3.95 0.62
C ILE A 233 -43.25 2.69 -0.20
N ILE A 234 -42.12 2.67 -0.90
CA ILE A 234 -41.56 1.49 -1.59
C ILE A 234 -40.04 1.41 -1.35
N ASN A 235 -39.52 0.18 -1.43
CA ASN A 235 -38.17 -0.33 -1.15
C ASN A 235 -36.99 0.66 -1.21
N GLU A 236 -36.15 0.57 -0.18
CA GLU A 236 -34.96 1.39 0.03
C GLU A 236 -33.82 1.07 -0.95
N THR A 237 -33.28 2.09 -1.62
CA THR A 237 -31.98 2.04 -2.31
C THR A 237 -30.89 2.71 -1.47
N PRO A 238 -29.71 2.10 -1.29
CA PRO A 238 -28.63 2.69 -0.50
C PRO A 238 -28.15 4.02 -1.11
N GLY A 239 -28.22 5.10 -0.32
CA GLY A 239 -27.74 6.44 -0.72
C GLY A 239 -28.81 7.39 -1.25
N VAL A 240 -30.07 6.96 -1.34
CA VAL A 240 -31.20 7.80 -1.77
C VAL A 240 -32.20 7.96 -0.61
N LYS A 241 -32.65 9.19 -0.34
CA LYS A 241 -33.64 9.50 0.70
C LYS A 241 -35.05 9.38 0.14
N PHE A 242 -36.00 8.95 0.98
CA PHE A 242 -37.42 8.85 0.62
C PHE A 242 -38.24 9.77 1.53
N GLU A 243 -38.72 10.90 1.01
CA GLU A 243 -39.41 11.92 1.81
C GLU A 243 -40.50 12.60 0.98
N THR A 244 -41.65 12.96 1.58
CA THR A 244 -42.62 13.83 0.90
C THR A 244 -42.08 15.26 0.86
N VAL A 245 -41.56 15.67 -0.31
CA VAL A 245 -40.92 16.99 -0.47
C VAL A 245 -41.95 18.04 -0.87
N THR A 246 -42.19 19.04 -0.02
CA THR A 246 -42.83 20.30 -0.43
C THR A 246 -41.82 21.17 -1.16
N LEU A 247 -42.03 21.38 -2.47
CA LEU A 247 -41.18 22.18 -3.32
C LEU A 247 -41.24 23.66 -2.92
N THR A 248 -40.15 24.19 -2.36
CA THR A 248 -40.00 25.62 -2.06
C THR A 248 -39.10 26.29 -3.11
N PRO A 249 -39.35 27.57 -3.49
CA PRO A 249 -38.55 28.29 -4.49
C PRO A 249 -37.07 28.49 -4.11
N GLU A 250 -36.73 28.32 -2.83
CA GLU A 250 -35.38 28.54 -2.27
C GLU A 250 -34.53 27.26 -2.25
N SER A 251 -35.05 26.15 -2.78
CA SER A 251 -34.32 24.89 -2.85
C SER A 251 -33.33 24.93 -4.03
N ASN A 252 -32.03 25.01 -3.74
CA ASN A 252 -30.95 24.86 -4.74
C ASN A 252 -30.91 23.41 -5.28
N ILE A 253 -31.94 23.00 -6.01
CA ILE A 253 -32.03 21.68 -6.64
C ILE A 253 -31.53 21.80 -8.07
N LEU A 254 -30.55 20.96 -8.43
CA LEU A 254 -29.90 20.98 -9.73
C LEU A 254 -30.65 20.11 -10.76
N LEU A 255 -31.39 19.09 -10.31
CA LEU A 255 -32.11 18.18 -11.19
C LEU A 255 -33.47 17.81 -10.61
N TYR A 256 -34.51 18.00 -11.43
CA TYR A 256 -35.84 17.47 -11.17
C TYR A 256 -36.16 16.38 -12.19
N ILE A 257 -36.61 15.24 -11.70
CA ILE A 257 -37.06 14.11 -12.50
C ILE A 257 -38.54 13.90 -12.20
N GLY A 258 -39.37 13.76 -13.23
CA GLY A 258 -40.75 13.37 -13.03
C GLY A 258 -41.25 12.54 -14.20
N SER A 259 -42.14 11.60 -13.90
CA SER A 259 -42.76 10.70 -14.87
C SER A 259 -44.23 11.06 -15.06
N LYS A 260 -44.69 11.10 -16.32
CA LYS A 260 -46.11 11.34 -16.67
C LYS A 260 -46.71 12.58 -15.99
N ILE A 261 -46.05 13.74 -16.15
CA ILE A 261 -46.41 15.01 -15.50
C ILE A 261 -47.55 15.75 -16.25
N LEU A 262 -48.42 15.03 -16.98
CA LEU A 262 -49.53 15.60 -17.77
C LEU A 262 -50.78 14.72 -17.64
#